data_AF-A0A8H5QPE3-F1
#
_entry.id   AF-A0A8H5QPE3-F1
#
_cell.length_a   1.000
_cell.length_b   1.000
_cell.length_c   1.000
_cell.angle_alpha   90.00
_cell.angle_beta   90.00
_cell.angle_gamma   90.00
#
_symmetry.space_group_name_H-M   'P 1'
#
loop_
_entity.id
_entity.type
_entity.pdbx_description
1 polymer ?
#
loop_
_entity_poly.entity_id
_entity_poly.type
_entity_poly.pdbx_seq_one_letter_code
_entity_poly.pdbx_strand_id
1 'polypeptide(L)'
;MVTKQGRISVLGLENTLPRQFVHEWRDGSTVSIFPLNSPGNFGHVANVFHYNLKHPGPGTGDSQEIANPHAAIFSPCGNIMAVPDRGADRTGPRHIVFSQVSKEKTIMFLVSELDNTVNVFLLENGTVGYYGKHPDLNETLSITHLQRASTLDDSSKRTKPNNVDLASEISVSHDRRFLYVSNRNTESVHKADTLALYSLDIYSKKPLKFLGLNSTYVANQVTNDLFILKRDFKTGFLDDIVGKYSFGKLDLTTKVGP
;
A
#
# COMPACT_ATOMS: atom_id res chain seq x y z
N MET A 1 -18.31 16.80 27.49
CA MET A 1 -17.19 16.97 26.55
C MET A 1 -16.74 15.55 26.17
N VAL A 2 -17.23 15.02 25.06
CA VAL A 2 -16.98 13.62 24.65
C VAL A 2 -15.59 13.57 24.02
N THR A 3 -14.64 12.94 24.68
CA THR A 3 -13.33 12.59 24.11
C THR A 3 -13.55 11.52 23.04
N LYS A 4 -13.48 11.88 21.76
CA LYS A 4 -13.38 10.91 20.67
C LYS A 4 -12.11 10.07 20.89
N GLN A 5 -12.25 8.76 21.06
CA GLN A 5 -11.13 7.81 21.01
C GLN A 5 -10.44 7.94 19.65
N GLY A 6 -9.13 8.20 19.64
CA GLY A 6 -8.34 8.24 18.42
C GLY A 6 -8.29 6.86 17.75
N ARG A 7 -8.42 6.83 16.43
CA ARG A 7 -8.26 5.62 15.61
C ARG A 7 -6.82 5.56 15.09
N ILE A 8 -6.22 4.38 15.13
CA ILE A 8 -4.95 4.07 14.46
C ILE A 8 -5.32 3.59 13.05
N SER A 9 -4.78 4.23 12.02
CA SER A 9 -5.04 3.87 10.62
C SER A 9 -4.03 2.85 10.08
N VAL A 10 -2.77 2.89 10.51
CA VAL A 10 -1.70 2.00 10.01
C VAL A 10 -0.66 1.69 11.09
N LEU A 11 -0.12 0.48 11.04
CA LEU A 11 1.04 0.04 11.80
C LEU A 11 2.12 -0.55 10.87
N GLY A 12 3.33 0.01 10.91
CA GLY A 12 4.54 -0.55 10.27
C GLY A 12 5.56 -0.99 11.34
N LEU A 13 6.10 -2.19 11.22
CA LEU A 13 7.12 -2.75 12.12
C LEU A 13 8.35 -3.19 11.32
N GLU A 14 9.54 -2.72 11.72
CA GLU A 14 10.79 -3.21 11.19
C GLU A 14 11.63 -3.92 12.27
N ASN A 15 12.11 -5.14 11.95
CA ASN A 15 12.92 -5.96 12.85
C ASN A 15 14.44 -5.80 12.64
N THR A 16 14.88 -5.03 11.64
CA THR A 16 16.29 -4.67 11.43
C THR A 16 16.69 -3.50 12.34
N LEU A 17 17.99 -3.32 12.61
CA LEU A 17 18.47 -2.28 13.53
C LEU A 17 18.71 -0.95 12.78
N PRO A 18 18.31 0.21 13.33
CA PRO A 18 17.51 0.39 14.54
C PRO A 18 16.03 0.05 14.30
N ARG A 19 15.45 -0.75 15.20
CA ARG A 19 14.07 -1.21 15.12
C ARG A 19 13.13 -0.03 15.35
N GLN A 20 12.29 0.25 14.35
CA GLN A 20 11.39 1.40 14.34
C GLN A 20 9.94 0.96 14.21
N PHE A 21 9.07 1.71 14.89
CA PHE A 21 7.62 1.56 14.86
C PHE A 21 7.02 2.86 14.35
N VAL A 22 5.98 2.76 13.52
CA VAL A 22 5.34 3.93 12.89
C VAL A 22 3.87 3.97 13.26
N HIS A 23 3.40 5.14 13.69
CA HIS A 23 2.03 5.35 14.15
C HIS A 23 1.46 6.68 13.69
N GLU A 24 0.19 6.66 13.30
CA GLU A 24 -0.56 7.83 12.87
C GLU A 24 -1.49 8.32 13.99
N TRP A 25 -1.46 9.61 14.33
CA TRP A 25 -2.11 10.17 15.53
C TRP A 25 -2.96 11.42 15.30
N ARG A 26 -3.93 11.59 16.21
CA ARG A 26 -4.87 12.69 16.53
C ARG A 26 -5.75 13.33 15.47
N ASP A 27 -5.29 13.50 14.25
CA ASP A 27 -6.07 14.13 13.18
C ASP A 27 -6.08 13.31 11.89
N GLY A 28 -5.24 12.26 11.79
CA GLY A 28 -5.06 11.47 10.59
C GLY A 28 -3.88 11.92 9.73
N SER A 29 -3.24 13.05 10.05
CA SER A 29 -2.19 13.72 9.24
C SER A 29 -0.77 13.49 9.76
N THR A 30 -0.57 12.65 10.76
CA THR A 30 0.70 12.55 11.50
C THR A 30 1.36 11.20 11.29
N VAL A 31 2.69 11.16 11.24
CA VAL A 31 3.53 9.94 11.30
C VAL A 31 4.48 10.07 12.49
N SER A 32 4.44 9.13 13.41
CA SER A 32 5.24 9.12 14.63
C SER A 32 6.12 7.89 14.66
N ILE A 33 7.42 8.08 14.88
CA ILE A 33 8.42 7.00 14.94
C ILE A 33 8.78 6.72 16.39
N PHE A 34 8.63 5.47 16.81
CA PHE A 34 9.00 5.00 18.14
C PHE A 34 10.15 3.99 18.02
N PRO A 35 11.22 4.16 18.81
CA PRO A 35 12.30 3.17 18.85
C PRO A 35 11.84 1.94 19.63
N LEU A 36 12.35 0.77 19.26
CA LEU A 36 12.18 -0.43 20.07
C LEU A 36 13.37 -0.59 21.02
N ASN A 37 13.13 -0.42 22.33
CA ASN A 37 14.16 -0.58 23.36
C ASN A 37 14.54 -2.05 23.57
N SER A 38 13.54 -2.93 23.49
CA SER A 38 13.69 -4.40 23.56
C SER A 38 12.45 -5.06 22.91
N PRO A 39 12.45 -6.36 22.58
CA PRO A 39 11.28 -7.02 21.99
C PRO A 39 9.98 -6.72 22.76
N GLY A 40 9.03 -6.08 22.09
CA GLY A 40 7.74 -5.67 22.68
C GLY A 40 7.76 -4.42 23.57
N ASN A 41 8.91 -3.76 23.77
CA ASN A 41 9.02 -2.54 24.58
C ASN A 41 9.43 -1.35 23.70
N PHE A 42 8.50 -0.42 23.51
CA PHE A 42 8.70 0.81 22.74
C PHE A 42 9.20 1.94 23.66
N GLY A 43 10.21 2.67 23.21
CA GLY A 43 10.66 3.89 23.87
C GLY A 43 9.72 5.07 23.63
N HIS A 44 10.11 6.24 24.14
CA HIS A 44 9.43 7.49 23.82
C HIS A 44 9.55 7.81 22.33
N VAL A 45 8.56 8.54 21.80
CA VAL A 45 8.55 8.98 20.40
C VAL A 45 9.88 9.67 20.06
N ALA A 46 10.56 9.14 19.04
CA ALA A 46 11.85 9.65 18.59
C ALA A 46 11.66 10.77 17.57
N ASN A 47 10.71 10.61 16.64
CA ASN A 47 10.39 11.60 15.61
C ASN A 47 8.88 11.69 15.40
N VAL A 48 8.42 12.90 15.08
CA VAL A 48 7.04 13.15 14.64
C VAL A 48 7.11 13.99 13.38
N PHE A 49 6.48 13.49 12.32
CA PHE A 49 6.27 14.22 11.08
C PHE A 49 4.77 14.51 10.96
N HIS A 50 4.42 15.77 10.70
CA HIS A 50 3.04 16.17 10.50
C HIS A 50 2.88 16.66 9.06
N TYR A 51 2.04 15.98 8.29
CA TYR A 51 1.67 16.41 6.96
C TYR A 51 0.82 17.66 7.06
N ASN A 52 1.21 18.70 6.32
CA ASN A 52 0.46 19.95 6.24
C ASN A 52 0.02 20.16 4.79
N LEU A 53 -1.28 20.06 4.53
CA LEU A 53 -1.84 20.50 3.26
C LEU A 53 -2.05 22.02 3.29
N LYS A 54 -1.61 22.72 2.24
CA LYS A 54 -1.90 24.15 2.08
C LYS A 54 -3.37 24.40 1.75
N HIS A 55 -3.98 23.44 1.04
CA HIS A 55 -5.39 23.41 0.64
C HIS A 55 -5.85 21.94 0.61
N PRO A 56 -7.15 21.67 0.77
CA PRO A 56 -7.70 20.33 0.56
C PRO A 56 -7.23 19.67 -0.73
N GLY A 57 -7.07 18.36 -0.68
CA GLY A 57 -6.81 17.54 -1.84
C GLY A 57 -7.94 17.65 -2.88
N PRO A 58 -7.65 17.39 -4.15
CA PRO A 58 -8.56 17.60 -5.29
C PRO A 58 -9.61 16.48 -5.49
N GLY A 59 -9.76 15.57 -4.54
CA GLY A 59 -10.69 14.44 -4.57
C GLY A 59 -12.13 14.86 -4.40
N THR A 60 -13.03 13.88 -4.49
CA THR A 60 -14.48 14.13 -4.41
C THR A 60 -14.98 14.16 -2.98
N GLY A 61 -15.84 15.13 -2.69
CA GLY A 61 -16.45 15.34 -1.39
C GLY A 61 -15.42 15.58 -0.29
N ASP A 62 -15.71 15.07 0.90
CA ASP A 62 -14.94 15.36 2.11
C ASP A 62 -13.75 14.37 2.30
N SER A 63 -13.47 13.54 1.29
CA SER A 63 -12.53 12.40 1.40
C SER A 63 -11.04 12.79 1.42
N GLN A 64 -10.73 14.05 1.17
CA GLN A 64 -9.38 14.62 1.09
C GLN A 64 -9.30 16.06 1.67
N GLU A 65 -10.11 16.37 2.69
CA GLU A 65 -10.07 17.70 3.35
C GLU A 65 -8.75 17.95 4.10
N ILE A 66 -8.11 16.88 4.55
CA ILE A 66 -6.87 16.87 5.32
C ILE A 66 -5.90 15.85 4.74
N ALA A 67 -4.64 15.92 5.18
CA ALA A 67 -3.70 14.85 4.93
C ALA A 67 -4.16 13.56 5.61
N ASN A 68 -3.90 12.44 4.95
CA ASN A 68 -4.30 11.11 5.38
C ASN A 68 -3.23 10.10 4.93
N PRO A 69 -2.02 10.11 5.52
CA PRO A 69 -1.09 8.98 5.45
C PRO A 69 -1.86 7.67 5.69
N HIS A 70 -1.68 6.73 4.76
CA HIS A 70 -2.50 5.50 4.69
C HIS A 70 -1.66 4.23 4.68
N ALA A 71 -0.33 4.34 4.61
CA ALA A 71 0.58 3.22 4.86
C ALA A 71 1.91 3.73 5.39
N ALA A 72 2.69 2.87 6.04
CA ALA A 72 4.08 3.12 6.38
C ALA A 72 4.89 1.84 6.18
N ILE A 73 5.59 1.77 5.04
CA ILE A 73 6.24 0.55 4.58
C ILE A 73 7.74 0.79 4.43
N PHE A 74 8.55 -0.06 5.07
CA PHE A 74 10.00 -0.03 4.91
C PHE A 74 10.42 -0.75 3.61
N SER A 75 11.45 -0.23 2.95
CA SER A 75 12.14 -0.92 1.87
C SER A 75 12.74 -2.23 2.39
N PRO A 76 13.00 -3.24 1.55
CA PRO A 76 13.51 -4.53 2.03
C PRO A 76 14.90 -4.43 2.67
N CYS A 77 15.66 -3.37 2.38
CA CYS A 77 16.93 -3.06 3.02
C CYS A 77 16.83 -2.11 4.23
N GLY A 78 15.62 -1.67 4.60
CA GLY A 78 15.34 -0.92 5.83
C GLY A 78 15.79 0.54 5.86
N ASN A 79 16.43 1.00 4.80
CA ASN A 79 17.02 2.33 4.75
C ASN A 79 16.03 3.42 4.30
N ILE A 80 14.87 3.03 3.76
CA ILE A 80 13.85 3.95 3.26
C ILE A 80 12.52 3.50 3.83
N MET A 81 11.72 4.47 4.30
CA MET A 81 10.31 4.28 4.61
C MET A 81 9.48 5.10 3.64
N ALA A 82 8.52 4.46 2.99
CA ALA A 82 7.54 5.16 2.16
C ALA A 82 6.21 5.27 2.89
N VAL A 83 5.69 6.49 2.94
CA VAL A 83 4.41 6.83 3.55
C VAL A 83 3.55 7.56 2.51
N PRO A 84 2.64 6.86 1.82
CA PRO A 84 1.71 7.50 0.89
C PRO A 84 0.64 8.27 1.67
N ASP A 85 0.47 9.55 1.31
CA ASP A 85 -0.59 10.40 1.83
C ASP A 85 -1.79 10.38 0.89
N ARG A 86 -2.82 9.58 1.25
CA ARG A 86 -4.06 9.45 0.48
C ARG A 86 -4.79 10.78 0.37
N GLY A 87 -4.60 11.73 1.29
CA GLY A 87 -5.32 13.00 1.35
C GLY A 87 -4.78 14.10 0.44
N ALA A 88 -3.54 13.99 -0.02
CA ALA A 88 -2.82 15.14 -0.59
C ALA A 88 -3.02 15.38 -2.10
N ASP A 89 -3.45 14.40 -2.88
CA ASP A 89 -3.33 14.45 -4.35
C ASP A 89 -4.56 13.95 -5.14
N ARG A 90 -4.50 13.97 -6.48
CA ARG A 90 -5.60 13.48 -7.34
C ARG A 90 -5.68 11.96 -7.45
N THR A 91 -4.67 11.23 -6.99
CA THR A 91 -4.53 9.79 -7.22
C THR A 91 -5.02 8.98 -6.01
N GLY A 92 -4.96 9.56 -4.80
CA GLY A 92 -5.26 8.88 -3.55
C GLY A 92 -4.30 7.73 -3.30
N PRO A 93 -2.97 7.98 -3.19
CA PRO A 93 -1.98 6.94 -2.99
C PRO A 93 -2.27 6.23 -1.66
N ARG A 94 -2.37 4.90 -1.70
CA ARG A 94 -2.92 4.12 -0.59
C ARG A 94 -1.89 3.17 -0.01
N HIS A 95 -1.58 2.09 -0.72
CA HIS A 95 -0.69 1.03 -0.23
C HIS A 95 0.53 0.86 -1.14
N ILE A 96 1.62 0.38 -0.54
CA ILE A 96 2.90 0.17 -1.22
C ILE A 96 3.37 -1.27 -0.99
N VAL A 97 3.96 -1.86 -2.02
CA VAL A 97 4.78 -3.06 -1.89
C VAL A 97 6.11 -2.85 -2.60
N PHE A 98 7.20 -3.31 -1.98
CA PHE A 98 8.53 -3.28 -2.57
C PHE A 98 8.95 -4.65 -3.10
N SER A 99 9.75 -4.65 -4.16
CA SER A 99 10.47 -5.83 -4.63
C SER A 99 11.95 -5.50 -4.86
N GLN A 100 12.82 -6.12 -4.07
CA GLN A 100 14.27 -5.93 -4.16
C GLN A 100 14.82 -6.53 -5.47
N VAL A 101 15.61 -5.75 -6.21
CA VAL A 101 16.29 -6.17 -7.45
C VAL A 101 17.76 -6.52 -7.19
N SER A 102 18.49 -5.62 -6.52
CA SER A 102 19.87 -5.81 -6.03
C SER A 102 20.03 -5.13 -4.68
N LYS A 103 21.22 -4.98 -4.10
CA LYS A 103 21.39 -4.20 -2.86
C LYS A 103 21.11 -2.71 -3.06
N GLU A 104 21.34 -2.21 -4.28
CA GLU A 104 21.26 -0.80 -4.66
C GLU A 104 19.94 -0.45 -5.34
N LYS A 105 19.23 -1.45 -5.88
CA LYS A 105 18.02 -1.24 -6.69
C LYS A 105 16.80 -1.93 -6.09
N THR A 106 15.74 -1.17 -5.92
CA THR A 106 14.43 -1.64 -5.43
C THR A 106 13.34 -1.12 -6.35
N ILE A 107 12.37 -1.95 -6.72
CA ILE A 107 11.12 -1.48 -7.35
C ILE A 107 10.09 -1.23 -6.26
N MET A 108 9.43 -0.07 -6.32
CA MET A 108 8.29 0.29 -5.50
C MET A 108 7.03 0.28 -6.37
N PHE A 109 6.01 -0.45 -5.93
CA PHE A 109 4.68 -0.42 -6.54
C PHE A 109 3.75 0.32 -5.59
N LEU A 110 3.16 1.41 -6.07
CA LEU A 110 2.21 2.23 -5.33
C LEU A 110 0.83 2.09 -5.97
N VAL A 111 -0.15 1.58 -5.22
CA VAL A 111 -1.56 1.60 -5.65
C VAL A 111 -2.22 2.91 -5.23
N SER A 112 -2.99 3.48 -6.15
CA SER A 112 -3.73 4.73 -6.00
C SER A 112 -5.23 4.43 -6.07
N GLU A 113 -5.94 4.72 -4.97
CA GLU A 113 -7.35 4.36 -4.74
C GLU A 113 -8.30 5.14 -5.65
N LEU A 114 -8.08 6.44 -5.79
CA LEU A 114 -9.06 7.35 -6.38
C LEU A 114 -9.01 7.39 -7.91
N ASP A 115 -7.91 6.92 -8.52
CA ASP A 115 -7.76 6.89 -9.97
C ASP A 115 -7.51 5.50 -10.56
N ASN A 116 -7.58 4.46 -9.71
CA ASN A 116 -7.47 3.05 -10.07
C ASN A 116 -6.19 2.74 -10.85
N THR A 117 -5.04 3.20 -10.32
CA THR A 117 -3.73 2.94 -10.95
C THR A 117 -2.71 2.32 -10.01
N VAL A 118 -1.77 1.59 -10.62
CA VAL A 118 -0.48 1.24 -10.02
C VAL A 118 0.59 2.10 -10.68
N ASN A 119 1.33 2.85 -9.87
CA ASN A 119 2.53 3.56 -10.30
C ASN A 119 3.76 2.77 -9.85
N VAL A 120 4.68 2.53 -10.79
CA VAL A 120 5.89 1.75 -10.60
C VAL A 120 7.08 2.69 -10.60
N PHE A 121 7.88 2.64 -9.54
CA PHE A 121 9.09 3.44 -9.39
C PHE A 121 10.29 2.55 -9.20
N LEU A 122 11.41 2.92 -9.84
CA LEU A 122 12.73 2.39 -9.53
C LEU A 122 13.41 3.32 -8.54
N LEU A 123 13.81 2.76 -7.40
CA LEU A 123 14.64 3.42 -6.41
C LEU A 123 16.05 2.88 -6.56
N GLU A 124 17.00 3.77 -6.86
CA GLU A 124 18.41 3.45 -6.98
C GLU A 124 19.18 4.23 -5.92
N ASN A 125 19.96 3.52 -5.12
CA ASN A 125 20.84 4.14 -4.15
C ASN A 125 22.29 4.15 -4.67
N GLY A 126 23.09 5.10 -4.21
CA GLY A 126 24.53 5.13 -4.48
C GLY A 126 25.21 3.85 -3.99
N THR A 127 26.27 3.44 -4.68
CA THR A 127 27.10 2.33 -4.22
C THR A 127 27.84 2.74 -2.95
N VAL A 128 28.02 1.78 -2.02
CA VAL A 128 28.92 1.95 -0.88
C VAL A 128 30.32 2.22 -1.46
N GLY A 129 30.86 3.41 -1.23
CA GLY A 129 32.21 3.76 -1.68
C GLY A 129 33.24 2.81 -1.05
N TYR A 130 34.42 2.70 -1.67
CA TYR A 130 35.51 1.77 -1.33
C TYR A 130 35.95 1.78 0.16
N TYR A 131 35.54 2.77 0.94
CA TYR A 131 35.82 2.95 2.36
C TYR A 131 34.67 2.57 3.32
N GLY A 132 33.61 1.93 2.84
CA GLY A 132 32.54 1.42 3.70
C GLY A 132 31.61 2.48 4.31
N LYS A 133 31.71 3.75 3.88
CA LYS A 133 30.70 4.76 4.22
C LYS A 133 29.44 4.49 3.42
N HIS A 134 28.32 4.28 4.12
CA HIS A 134 27.00 4.36 3.49
C HIS A 134 26.85 5.77 2.90
N PRO A 135 26.55 5.89 1.60
CA PRO A 135 26.28 7.20 1.03
C PRO A 135 25.05 7.82 1.70
N ASP A 136 25.08 9.14 1.89
CA ASP A 136 23.90 9.87 2.36
C ASP A 136 22.78 9.66 1.32
N LEU A 137 21.64 9.13 1.77
CA LEU A 137 20.49 8.89 0.90
C LEU A 137 19.99 10.20 0.28
N ASN A 138 20.12 11.33 0.97
CA ASN A 138 19.73 12.63 0.43
C ASN A 138 20.58 13.04 -0.78
N GLU A 139 21.79 12.51 -0.89
CA GLU A 139 22.71 12.82 -2.00
C GLU A 139 22.64 11.77 -3.12
N THR A 140 22.20 10.55 -2.82
CA THR A 140 22.41 9.41 -3.71
C THR A 140 21.15 8.63 -4.10
N LEU A 141 20.02 8.86 -3.43
CA LEU A 141 18.76 8.23 -3.81
C LEU A 141 18.21 8.88 -5.09
N SER A 142 18.13 8.09 -6.16
CA SER A 142 17.40 8.42 -7.37
C SER A 142 16.07 7.66 -7.39
N ILE A 143 14.99 8.38 -7.71
CA ILE A 143 13.65 7.80 -7.86
C ILE A 143 13.16 8.07 -9.28
N THR A 144 12.95 7.01 -10.06
CA THR A 144 12.50 7.09 -11.45
C THR A 144 11.12 6.45 -11.60
N HIS A 145 10.13 7.18 -12.12
CA HIS A 145 8.85 6.59 -12.51
C HIS A 145 9.03 5.77 -13.80
N LEU A 146 8.73 4.48 -13.74
CA LEU A 146 8.87 3.56 -14.87
C LEU A 146 7.57 3.37 -15.63
N GLN A 147 6.46 3.22 -14.90
CA GLN A 147 5.21 2.78 -15.48
C GLN A 147 4.01 3.25 -14.66
N ARG A 148 2.92 3.53 -15.36
CA ARG A 148 1.57 3.56 -14.81
C ARG A 148 0.75 2.47 -15.49
N ALA A 149 -0.01 1.71 -14.71
CA ALA A 149 -0.96 0.71 -15.21
C ALA A 149 -2.34 0.95 -14.57
N SER A 150 -3.39 0.81 -15.36
CA SER A 150 -4.78 0.77 -14.88
C SER A 150 -5.04 -0.52 -14.13
N THR A 151 -5.80 -0.49 -13.03
CA THR A 151 -6.27 -1.68 -12.30
C THR A 151 -7.57 -2.25 -12.85
N LEU A 152 -8.13 -1.63 -13.90
CA LEU A 152 -9.41 -2.05 -14.48
C LEU A 152 -9.26 -2.65 -15.87
N ASP A 153 -8.15 -2.41 -16.57
CA ASP A 153 -7.90 -2.87 -17.92
C ASP A 153 -6.40 -2.87 -18.26
N ASP A 154 -6.06 -3.23 -19.51
CA ASP A 154 -4.69 -3.28 -20.02
C ASP A 154 -4.09 -1.91 -20.36
N SER A 155 -4.78 -0.81 -20.04
CA SER A 155 -4.35 0.54 -20.36
C SER A 155 -3.47 1.16 -19.27
N SER A 156 -3.07 2.41 -19.50
CA SER A 156 -2.40 3.27 -18.50
C SER A 156 -3.27 4.45 -18.07
N LYS A 157 -4.58 4.39 -18.39
CA LYS A 157 -5.52 5.48 -18.14
C LYS A 157 -5.86 5.56 -16.66
N ARG A 158 -6.14 6.79 -16.22
CA ARG A 158 -6.67 7.11 -14.89
C ARG A 158 -8.19 7.13 -14.98
N THR A 159 -8.88 6.66 -13.96
CA THR A 159 -10.32 6.90 -13.80
C THR A 159 -10.57 8.27 -13.19
N LYS A 160 -11.83 8.70 -13.24
CA LYS A 160 -12.29 9.80 -12.41
C LYS A 160 -12.49 9.28 -10.98
N PRO A 161 -12.23 10.09 -9.94
CA PRO A 161 -12.50 9.73 -8.55
C PRO A 161 -14.01 9.77 -8.30
N ASN A 162 -14.75 8.76 -8.73
CA ASN A 162 -16.21 8.72 -8.64
C ASN A 162 -16.73 7.70 -7.61
N ASN A 163 -15.85 7.18 -6.75
CA ASN A 163 -16.17 6.12 -5.79
C ASN A 163 -16.78 4.89 -6.43
N VAL A 164 -16.15 4.39 -7.51
CA VAL A 164 -16.50 3.14 -8.18
C VAL A 164 -15.23 2.32 -8.42
N ASP A 165 -15.29 1.02 -8.08
CA ASP A 165 -14.19 0.06 -8.23
C ASP A 165 -12.85 0.58 -7.68
N LEU A 166 -12.88 1.15 -6.47
CA LEU A 166 -11.74 1.82 -5.85
C LEU A 166 -10.63 0.83 -5.51
N ALA A 167 -9.45 1.03 -6.10
CA ALA A 167 -8.26 0.21 -5.81
C ALA A 167 -7.89 0.27 -4.32
N SER A 168 -7.53 -0.86 -3.71
CA SER A 168 -7.28 -0.92 -2.25
C SER A 168 -5.97 -1.59 -1.88
N GLU A 169 -5.90 -2.92 -1.92
CA GLU A 169 -4.74 -3.69 -1.49
C GLU A 169 -3.85 -4.01 -2.68
N ILE A 170 -2.54 -4.12 -2.42
CA ILE A 170 -1.55 -4.54 -3.40
C ILE A 170 -0.67 -5.63 -2.81
N SER A 171 -0.36 -6.66 -3.60
CA SER A 171 0.51 -7.76 -3.17
C SER A 171 1.33 -8.32 -4.31
N VAL A 172 2.53 -8.79 -4.00
CA VAL A 172 3.41 -9.50 -4.93
C VAL A 172 3.51 -10.95 -4.49
N SER A 173 3.29 -11.87 -5.43
CA SER A 173 3.52 -13.30 -5.22
C SER A 173 4.94 -13.60 -4.74
N HIS A 174 5.11 -14.60 -3.89
CA HIS A 174 6.41 -14.93 -3.29
C HIS A 174 7.50 -15.28 -4.32
N ASP A 175 7.11 -15.91 -5.42
CA ASP A 175 8.00 -16.22 -6.56
C ASP A 175 8.24 -15.02 -7.48
N ARG A 176 7.71 -13.84 -7.14
CA ARG A 176 7.91 -12.54 -7.81
C ARG A 176 7.51 -12.52 -9.28
N ARG A 177 6.57 -13.39 -9.68
CA ARG A 177 6.08 -13.48 -11.07
C ARG A 177 4.77 -12.75 -11.31
N PHE A 178 4.02 -12.47 -10.25
CA PHE A 178 2.70 -11.86 -10.33
C PHE A 178 2.50 -10.78 -9.27
N LEU A 179 1.78 -9.73 -9.66
CA LEU A 179 1.28 -8.67 -8.79
C LEU A 179 -0.24 -8.64 -8.84
N TYR A 180 -0.86 -8.45 -7.68
CA TYR A 180 -2.30 -8.44 -7.49
C TYR A 180 -2.74 -7.10 -6.89
N VAL A 181 -3.84 -6.55 -7.39
CA VAL A 181 -4.50 -5.36 -6.80
C VAL A 181 -5.98 -5.61 -6.65
N SER A 182 -6.54 -5.38 -5.46
CA SER A 182 -7.99 -5.46 -5.27
C SER A 182 -8.64 -4.12 -5.60
N ASN A 183 -9.82 -4.15 -6.22
CA ASN A 183 -10.68 -3.00 -6.46
C ASN A 183 -12.04 -3.25 -5.80
N ARG A 184 -12.47 -2.33 -4.94
CA ARG A 184 -13.71 -2.43 -4.17
C ARG A 184 -14.87 -1.81 -4.93
N ASN A 185 -15.92 -2.57 -5.22
CA ASN A 185 -17.13 -1.99 -5.76
C ASN A 185 -17.94 -1.32 -4.65
N THR A 186 -17.88 0.01 -4.58
CA THR A 186 -18.53 0.80 -3.53
C THR A 186 -19.97 1.20 -3.86
N GLU A 187 -20.50 0.82 -5.03
CA GLU A 187 -21.88 1.17 -5.42
C GLU A 187 -22.92 0.15 -4.93
N SER A 188 -22.54 -1.12 -4.79
CA SER A 188 -23.48 -2.18 -4.43
C SER A 188 -22.79 -3.38 -3.79
N VAL A 189 -23.33 -3.85 -2.67
CA VAL A 189 -22.91 -5.10 -2.01
C VAL A 189 -23.23 -6.36 -2.84
N HIS A 190 -24.00 -6.23 -3.92
CA HIS A 190 -24.35 -7.32 -4.83
C HIS A 190 -23.44 -7.39 -6.06
N LYS A 191 -22.61 -6.38 -6.30
CA LYS A 191 -21.56 -6.42 -7.33
C LYS A 191 -20.31 -7.03 -6.72
N ALA A 192 -19.66 -7.93 -7.46
CA ALA A 192 -18.40 -8.50 -7.03
C ALA A 192 -17.29 -7.43 -7.10
N ASP A 193 -16.36 -7.51 -6.16
CA ASP A 193 -15.08 -6.82 -6.26
C ASP A 193 -14.26 -7.43 -7.40
N THR A 194 -13.20 -6.75 -7.82
CA THR A 194 -12.25 -7.31 -8.78
C THR A 194 -10.85 -7.39 -8.20
N LEU A 195 -10.08 -8.35 -8.69
CA LEU A 195 -8.66 -8.48 -8.42
C LEU A 195 -7.91 -8.39 -9.75
N ALA A 196 -7.25 -7.27 -9.97
CA ALA A 196 -6.39 -7.05 -11.12
C ALA A 196 -5.13 -7.90 -10.98
N LEU A 197 -4.76 -8.58 -12.07
CA LEU A 197 -3.58 -9.44 -12.14
C LEU A 197 -2.62 -8.94 -13.20
N TYR A 198 -1.34 -8.84 -12.82
CA TYR A 198 -0.24 -8.53 -13.72
C TYR A 198 0.81 -9.63 -13.66
N SER A 199 1.42 -9.96 -14.80
CA SER A 199 2.72 -10.60 -14.79
C SER A 199 3.78 -9.56 -14.46
N LEU A 200 4.78 -9.97 -13.71
CA LEU A 200 5.83 -9.12 -13.17
C LEU A 200 7.20 -9.52 -13.72
N ASP A 201 7.90 -8.56 -14.32
CA ASP A 201 9.31 -8.63 -14.68
C ASP A 201 10.05 -7.40 -14.14
N ILE A 202 10.66 -7.54 -12.97
CA ILE A 202 11.37 -6.45 -12.27
C ILE A 202 12.62 -5.95 -13.00
N TYR A 203 13.07 -6.63 -14.06
CA TYR A 203 14.22 -6.21 -14.87
C TYR A 203 13.81 -5.44 -16.14
N SER A 204 12.51 -5.43 -16.46
CA SER A 204 11.95 -4.71 -17.61
C SER A 204 11.81 -3.21 -17.34
N LYS A 205 11.88 -2.39 -18.41
CA LYS A 205 11.53 -0.96 -18.35
C LYS A 205 10.04 -0.70 -18.10
N LYS A 206 9.20 -1.70 -18.34
CA LYS A 206 7.77 -1.72 -18.01
C LYS A 206 7.49 -3.02 -17.22
N PRO A 207 7.67 -3.00 -15.89
CA PRO A 207 7.65 -4.24 -15.10
C PRO A 207 6.31 -4.99 -15.09
N LEU A 208 5.20 -4.30 -15.32
CA LEU A 208 3.86 -4.89 -15.25
C LEU A 208 3.29 -5.10 -16.65
N LYS A 209 2.72 -6.28 -16.87
CA LYS A 209 1.84 -6.56 -18.01
C LYS A 209 0.53 -7.12 -17.48
N PHE A 210 -0.57 -6.43 -17.80
CA PHE A 210 -1.91 -6.84 -17.39
C PHE A 210 -2.27 -8.20 -17.99
N LEU A 211 -2.81 -9.09 -17.15
CA LEU A 211 -3.25 -10.42 -17.56
C LEU A 211 -4.78 -10.52 -17.56
N GLY A 212 -5.46 -9.80 -16.67
CA GLY A 212 -6.91 -9.85 -16.55
C GLY A 212 -7.41 -9.43 -15.17
N LEU A 213 -8.71 -9.59 -14.96
CA LEU A 213 -9.39 -9.42 -13.69
C LEU A 213 -9.97 -10.75 -13.22
N ASN A 214 -9.87 -11.02 -11.92
CA ASN A 214 -10.69 -12.02 -11.25
C ASN A 214 -11.83 -11.33 -10.52
N SER A 215 -13.08 -11.69 -10.83
CA SER A 215 -14.21 -11.34 -9.98
C SER A 215 -14.10 -12.07 -8.66
N THR A 216 -14.24 -11.36 -7.55
CA THR A 216 -14.05 -11.92 -6.22
C THR A 216 -14.89 -11.22 -5.16
N TYR A 217 -15.04 -11.85 -4.00
CA TYR A 217 -15.65 -11.24 -2.80
C TYR A 217 -14.63 -11.09 -1.67
N VAL A 218 -13.33 -11.21 -1.96
CA VAL A 218 -12.27 -11.16 -0.92
C VAL A 218 -11.84 -9.77 -0.50
N ALA A 219 -12.36 -8.71 -1.13
CA ALA A 219 -12.22 -7.33 -0.63
C ALA A 219 -13.47 -6.88 0.17
N ASN A 220 -14.29 -7.85 0.61
CA ASN A 220 -15.53 -7.60 1.30
C ASN A 220 -15.32 -7.35 2.80
N GLN A 221 -15.44 -6.08 3.19
CA GLN A 221 -15.37 -5.61 4.57
C GLN A 221 -16.55 -6.08 5.46
N VAL A 222 -17.62 -6.60 4.87
CA VAL A 222 -18.93 -6.79 5.51
C VAL A 222 -19.16 -8.22 6.00
N THR A 223 -18.51 -9.21 5.40
CA THR A 223 -18.84 -10.64 5.65
C THR A 223 -18.16 -11.23 6.90
N ASN A 224 -17.16 -10.55 7.46
CA ASN A 224 -16.38 -11.05 8.60
C ASN A 224 -15.81 -12.47 8.36
N ASP A 225 -15.42 -12.73 7.12
CA ASP A 225 -14.91 -14.01 6.65
C ASP A 225 -13.51 -13.85 6.04
N LEU A 226 -12.64 -14.82 6.29
CA LEU A 226 -11.36 -15.00 5.60
C LEU A 226 -11.50 -16.10 4.55
N PHE A 227 -11.13 -15.78 3.32
CA PHE A 227 -11.12 -16.73 2.21
C PHE A 227 -9.69 -17.13 1.85
N ILE A 228 -9.49 -18.43 1.63
CA ILE A 228 -8.23 -19.00 1.14
C ILE A 228 -8.46 -19.36 -0.33
N LEU A 229 -7.73 -18.68 -1.21
CA LEU A 229 -7.82 -18.87 -2.65
C LEU A 229 -6.65 -19.71 -3.15
N LYS A 230 -6.94 -20.67 -4.03
CA LYS A 230 -5.92 -21.40 -4.76
C LYS A 230 -5.44 -20.57 -5.93
N ARG A 231 -4.12 -20.44 -6.03
CA ARG A 231 -3.45 -19.77 -7.15
C ARG A 231 -2.92 -20.79 -8.14
N ASP A 232 -3.20 -20.60 -9.42
CA ASP A 232 -2.46 -21.27 -10.49
C ASP A 232 -1.04 -20.67 -10.59
N PHE A 233 -0.03 -21.48 -10.31
CA PHE A 233 1.36 -21.03 -10.39
C PHE A 233 1.78 -20.67 -11.82
N LYS A 234 1.20 -21.26 -12.86
CA LYS A 234 1.59 -20.97 -14.25
C LYS A 234 1.02 -19.65 -14.72
N THR A 235 -0.26 -19.40 -14.46
CA THR A 235 -0.98 -18.24 -15.00
C THR A 235 -1.10 -17.08 -14.02
N GLY A 236 -0.97 -17.34 -12.72
CA GLY A 236 -1.15 -16.37 -11.65
C GLY A 236 -2.61 -16.15 -11.25
N PHE A 237 -3.57 -16.70 -12.00
CA PHE A 237 -4.99 -16.56 -11.70
C PHE A 237 -5.36 -17.30 -10.41
N LEU A 238 -6.45 -16.85 -9.77
CA LEU A 238 -6.99 -17.47 -8.58
C LEU A 238 -8.23 -18.25 -9.01
N ASP A 239 -8.17 -19.58 -8.91
CA ASP A 239 -9.14 -20.47 -9.55
C ASP A 239 -10.34 -20.76 -8.63
N ASP A 240 -10.06 -21.13 -7.38
CA ASP A 240 -11.07 -21.64 -6.45
C ASP A 240 -10.85 -21.13 -5.02
N ILE A 241 -11.95 -20.97 -4.29
CA ILE A 241 -11.93 -20.89 -2.83
C ILE A 241 -11.69 -22.30 -2.29
N VAL A 242 -10.51 -22.54 -1.72
CA VAL A 242 -10.13 -23.82 -1.10
C VAL A 242 -10.30 -23.82 0.41
N GLY A 243 -10.63 -22.68 1.00
CA GLY A 243 -10.95 -22.56 2.41
C GLY A 243 -11.74 -21.30 2.71
N LYS A 244 -12.61 -21.40 3.70
CA LYS A 244 -13.35 -20.27 4.26
C LYS A 244 -13.31 -20.39 5.78
N TYR A 245 -12.88 -19.34 6.46
CA TYR A 245 -12.93 -19.24 7.91
C TYR A 245 -13.76 -18.04 8.31
N SER A 246 -14.86 -18.27 9.01
CA SER A 246 -15.67 -17.18 9.57
C SER A 246 -15.13 -16.82 10.95
N PHE A 247 -14.93 -15.53 11.21
CA PHE A 247 -14.55 -15.06 12.54
C PHE A 247 -15.70 -15.19 13.56
N GLY A 248 -16.92 -15.51 13.10
CA GLY A 248 -18.06 -15.82 13.97
C GLY A 248 -18.47 -14.63 14.82
N LYS A 249 -18.47 -14.80 16.16
CA LYS A 249 -18.78 -13.71 17.11
C LYS A 249 -17.65 -12.70 17.27
N LEU A 250 -16.43 -13.02 16.83
CA LEU A 250 -15.35 -12.05 16.79
C LEU A 250 -15.67 -11.07 15.66
N ASP A 251 -16.35 -9.99 16.01
CA ASP A 251 -16.69 -8.92 15.08
C ASP A 251 -15.44 -8.09 14.78
N LEU A 252 -14.74 -8.42 13.69
CA LEU A 252 -13.68 -7.57 13.16
C LEU A 252 -14.26 -6.38 12.39
N THR A 253 -15.57 -6.36 12.14
CA THR A 253 -16.24 -5.19 11.60
C THR A 253 -16.47 -4.22 12.74
N THR A 254 -16.09 -2.96 12.55
CA THR A 254 -16.43 -1.94 13.53
C THR A 254 -17.93 -1.64 13.35
N LYS A 255 -18.76 -1.74 14.41
CA LYS A 255 -20.21 -1.36 14.38
C LYS A 255 -20.48 0.02 13.78
N VAL A 256 -19.46 0.85 13.77
CA VAL A 256 -19.33 2.07 12.99
C VAL A 256 -18.20 1.75 12.03
N GLY A 257 -18.45 1.60 10.73
CA GLY A 257 -17.41 1.34 9.74
C GLY A 257 -16.26 2.37 9.77
N PRO A 258 -15.30 2.30 8.84
CA PRO A 258 -14.43 3.44 8.55
C PRO A 258 -15.27 4.72 8.43
#